data_AF-A0A1V5UPK7-F1
#
_entry.id   AF-A0A1V5UPK7-F1
#
_cell.length_a   1.000
_cell.length_b   1.000
_cell.length_c   1.000
_cell.angle_alpha   90.00
_cell.angle_beta   90.00
_cell.angle_gamma   90.00
#
_symmetry.space_group_name_H-M   'P 1'
#
loop_
_entity.id
_entity.type
_entity.pdbx_description
1 polymer ?
#
loop_
_entity_poly.entity_id
_entity_poly.type
_entity_poly.pdbx_seq_one_letter_code
_entity_poly.pdbx_strand_id
1 'polypeptide(L)'
;MSAKIELIKGDITELDAGAIVNAANNRLSGGGGVDGAIHRASGPELLNECRLLHGCDTGDAKITGGYKLKAKFVIHTVGPVWNGGSWDEDRLLASCYKKCLKLAVENNVKTIAFPCVSTGVYNFPIDRAAAIALREIGEFIKTDNCLEKIIIVCFDEHNYGAYSKLMAAN
;
A
#
# COMPACT_ATOMS: atom_id res chain seq x y z
N MET A 1 1.79 -21.57 8.81
CA MET A 1 0.40 -21.09 8.68
C MET A 1 0.43 -20.00 7.62
N SER A 2 -0.51 -20.01 6.67
CA SER A 2 -0.62 -18.93 5.67
C SER A 2 -1.10 -17.65 6.35
N ALA A 3 -0.57 -16.49 5.93
CA ALA A 3 -1.00 -15.19 6.46
C ALA A 3 -2.51 -14.98 6.28
N LYS A 4 -3.16 -14.28 7.23
CA LYS A 4 -4.58 -13.89 7.13
C LYS A 4 -4.71 -12.60 6.33
N ILE A 5 -5.61 -12.58 5.34
CA ILE A 5 -6.02 -11.37 4.64
C ILE A 5 -7.29 -10.82 5.31
N GLU A 6 -7.28 -9.54 5.67
CA GLU A 6 -8.41 -8.83 6.29
C GLU A 6 -8.79 -7.62 5.44
N LEU A 7 -10.09 -7.38 5.27
CA LEU A 7 -10.62 -6.22 4.56
C LEU A 7 -11.40 -5.35 5.54
N ILE A 8 -11.00 -4.08 5.66
CA ILE A 8 -11.67 -3.13 6.54
C ILE A 8 -11.97 -1.82 5.79
N LYS A 9 -12.94 -1.07 6.32
CA LYS A 9 -13.17 0.32 5.94
C LYS A 9 -12.69 1.23 7.07
N GLY A 10 -11.84 2.21 6.77
CA GLY A 10 -11.33 3.12 7.80
C GLY A 10 -10.12 3.95 7.37
N ASP A 11 -9.49 4.59 8.36
CA ASP A 11 -8.26 5.37 8.19
C ASP A 11 -7.04 4.50 8.50
N ILE A 12 -6.15 4.35 7.51
CA ILE A 12 -4.94 3.55 7.64
C ILE A 12 -3.97 4.10 8.69
N THR A 13 -4.02 5.41 8.98
CA THR A 13 -3.12 6.07 9.94
C THR A 13 -3.41 5.68 11.40
N GLU A 14 -4.60 5.12 11.67
CA GLU A 14 -5.02 4.70 13.00
C GLU A 14 -4.65 3.25 13.34
N LEU A 15 -4.17 2.48 12.34
CA LEU A 15 -3.89 1.06 12.49
C LEU A 15 -2.61 0.78 13.28
N ASP A 16 -2.74 -0.14 14.22
CA ASP A 16 -1.62 -0.77 14.90
C ASP A 16 -1.13 -1.97 14.08
N ALA A 17 -0.33 -1.66 13.06
CA ALA A 17 0.31 -2.62 12.17
C ALA A 17 1.84 -2.47 12.23
N GLY A 18 2.59 -3.52 11.91
CA GLY A 18 4.05 -3.40 11.85
C GLY A 18 4.51 -2.42 10.77
N ALA A 19 3.82 -2.38 9.63
CA ALA A 19 3.99 -1.35 8.61
C ALA A 19 2.65 -0.94 8.00
N ILE A 20 2.54 0.32 7.60
CA ILE A 20 1.48 0.78 6.70
C ILE A 20 2.09 1.20 5.37
N VAL A 21 1.34 1.01 4.28
CA VAL A 21 1.76 1.42 2.95
C VAL A 21 1.22 2.80 2.63
N ASN A 22 2.07 3.65 2.07
CA ASN A 22 1.69 4.95 1.54
C ASN A 22 1.62 4.87 0.02
N ALA A 23 0.48 5.26 -0.56
CA ALA A 23 0.34 5.53 -1.99
C ALA A 23 0.88 6.93 -2.30
N ALA A 24 2.20 7.00 -2.48
CA ALA A 24 2.96 8.23 -2.61
C ALA A 24 3.10 8.69 -4.07
N ASN A 25 3.63 9.90 -4.24
CA ASN A 25 4.14 10.39 -5.51
C ASN A 25 5.66 10.21 -5.63
N ASN A 26 6.20 10.35 -6.84
CA ASN A 26 7.61 10.15 -7.16
C ASN A 26 8.60 11.01 -6.35
N ARG A 27 8.18 12.15 -5.78
CA ARG A 27 9.04 13.01 -4.97
C ARG A 27 9.12 12.58 -3.51
N LEU A 28 8.26 11.66 -3.06
CA LEU A 28 8.12 11.26 -1.65
C LEU A 28 7.92 12.43 -0.68
N SER A 29 7.36 13.54 -1.16
CA SER A 29 7.27 14.79 -0.40
C SER A 29 5.92 15.03 0.26
N GLY A 30 5.07 14.00 0.34
CA GLY A 30 3.67 14.13 0.72
C GLY A 30 2.79 14.69 -0.41
N GLY A 31 1.50 14.89 -0.12
CA GLY A 31 0.51 15.34 -1.09
C GLY A 31 -0.89 15.41 -0.49
N GLY A 32 -1.91 15.13 -1.32
CA GLY A 32 -3.30 14.96 -0.88
C GLY A 32 -3.62 13.50 -0.52
N GLY A 33 -4.90 13.22 -0.26
CA GLY A 33 -5.38 11.85 -0.02
C GLY A 33 -4.69 11.15 1.16
N VAL A 34 -4.42 9.85 0.99
CA VAL A 34 -3.77 9.02 2.01
C VAL A 34 -2.33 9.45 2.29
N ASP A 35 -1.60 9.93 1.28
CA ASP A 35 -0.22 10.43 1.42
C ASP A 35 -0.16 11.63 2.37
N GLY A 36 -1.04 12.61 2.14
CA GLY A 36 -1.18 13.75 3.04
C GLY A 36 -1.63 13.36 4.45
N ALA A 37 -2.52 12.37 4.59
CA ALA A 37 -2.98 11.89 5.89
C ALA A 37 -1.82 11.25 6.68
N ILE A 38 -1.05 10.37 6.04
CA ILE A 38 0.12 9.71 6.64
C ILE A 38 1.17 10.75 7.07
N HIS A 39 1.51 11.71 6.21
CA HIS A 39 2.47 12.77 6.57
C HIS A 39 2.00 13.62 7.75
N ARG A 40 0.72 14.00 7.82
CA ARG A 40 0.17 14.75 8.96
C ARG A 40 0.21 13.95 10.25
N ALA A 41 -0.18 12.67 10.20
CA ALA A 41 -0.23 11.80 11.38
C ALA A 41 1.16 11.40 11.87
N SER A 42 2.11 11.17 10.96
CA SER A 42 3.48 10.76 11.28
C SER A 42 4.33 11.89 11.86
N GLY A 43 4.06 13.14 11.50
CA GLY A 43 4.86 14.30 11.91
C GLY A 43 5.94 14.71 10.88
N PRO A 44 6.57 15.88 11.09
CA PRO A 44 7.55 16.46 10.15
C PRO A 44 8.79 15.60 9.93
N GLU A 45 9.12 14.70 10.86
CA GLU A 45 10.26 13.81 10.80
C GLU A 45 10.19 12.86 9.58
N LEU A 46 8.98 12.43 9.21
CA LEU A 46 8.77 11.59 8.02
C LEU A 46 9.25 12.29 6.75
N LEU A 47 8.90 13.57 6.58
CA LEU A 47 9.31 14.33 5.41
C LEU A 47 10.83 14.53 5.37
N ASN A 48 11.49 14.68 6.53
CA ASN A 48 12.93 14.82 6.61
C ASN A 48 13.65 13.54 6.15
N GLU A 49 13.18 12.37 6.57
CA GLU A 49 13.73 11.09 6.10
C GLU A 49 13.43 10.85 4.63
N CYS A 50 12.21 11.12 4.15
CA CYS A 50 11.87 10.99 2.73
C CYS A 50 12.80 11.80 1.82
N ARG A 51 13.29 12.98 2.25
CA ARG A 51 14.25 13.78 1.47
C ARG A 51 15.58 13.08 1.26
N LEU A 52 15.98 12.20 2.18
CA LEU A 52 17.21 11.40 2.08
C LEU A 52 17.05 10.22 1.13
N LEU A 53 15.82 9.85 0.76
CA LEU A 53 15.54 8.74 -0.14
C LEU A 53 15.66 9.09 -1.62
N HIS A 54 15.78 10.37 -1.98
CA HIS A 54 15.90 10.85 -3.37
C HIS A 54 14.76 10.39 -4.30
N GLY A 55 13.51 10.44 -3.82
CA GLY A 55 12.31 10.08 -4.60
C GLY A 55 12.09 8.57 -4.74
N CYS A 56 11.14 8.16 -5.57
CA CYS A 56 10.81 6.75 -5.83
C CYS A 56 10.21 6.60 -7.22
N ASP A 57 10.63 5.56 -7.95
CA ASP A 57 10.12 5.31 -9.30
C ASP A 57 8.74 4.63 -9.27
N THR A 58 7.96 4.82 -10.33
CA THR A 58 6.67 4.13 -10.48
C THR A 58 6.85 2.62 -10.47
N GLY A 59 6.03 1.92 -9.70
CA GLY A 59 6.17 0.48 -9.48
C GLY A 59 7.27 0.12 -8.48
N ASP A 60 7.92 1.09 -7.84
CA ASP A 60 8.92 0.89 -6.79
C ASP A 60 8.39 1.21 -5.40
N ALA A 61 9.14 0.81 -4.36
CA ALA A 61 8.84 1.10 -2.97
C ALA A 61 10.10 1.41 -2.16
N LYS A 62 9.97 2.28 -1.16
CA LYS A 62 11.01 2.60 -0.17
C LYS A 62 10.40 2.63 1.23
N ILE A 63 11.23 2.43 2.26
CA ILE A 63 10.77 2.32 3.65
C ILE A 63 11.38 3.43 4.51
N THR A 64 10.60 3.91 5.48
CA THR A 64 10.99 4.88 6.50
C THR A 64 10.47 4.46 7.87
N GLY A 65 10.87 5.17 8.93
CA GLY A 65 10.19 5.11 10.22
C GLY A 65 8.74 5.61 10.13
N GLY A 66 7.87 5.12 11.03
CA GLY A 66 6.48 5.59 11.17
C GLY A 66 6.30 6.74 12.18
N TYR A 67 7.34 7.06 12.95
CA TYR A 67 7.37 8.21 13.87
C TYR A 67 6.19 8.26 14.85
N LYS A 68 5.27 9.22 14.70
CA LYS A 68 4.11 9.39 15.59
C LYS A 68 2.96 8.43 15.27
N LEU A 69 3.03 7.69 14.17
CA LEU A 69 2.06 6.63 13.87
C LEU A 69 2.21 5.49 14.88
N LYS A 70 1.13 4.73 15.09
CA LYS A 70 1.22 3.44 15.81
C LYS A 70 2.08 2.45 15.04
N ALA A 71 2.04 2.53 13.71
CA ALA A 71 2.84 1.69 12.85
C ALA A 71 4.33 2.01 12.95
N LYS A 72 5.16 0.97 13.02
CA LYS A 72 6.62 1.14 13.17
C LYS A 72 7.27 1.70 11.91
N PHE A 73 6.76 1.30 10.75
CA PHE A 73 7.28 1.69 9.44
C PHE A 73 6.20 2.22 8.53
N VAL A 74 6.61 3.11 7.62
CA VAL A 74 5.84 3.48 6.44
C VAL A 74 6.58 2.97 5.21
N ILE A 75 5.90 2.20 4.37
CA ILE A 75 6.43 1.77 3.08
C ILE A 75 5.78 2.62 1.99
N HIS A 76 6.56 3.51 1.38
CA HIS A 76 6.13 4.41 0.32
C HIS A 76 6.27 3.73 -1.02
N THR A 77 5.16 3.56 -1.74
CA THR A 77 5.17 3.07 -3.12
C THR A 77 4.51 4.05 -4.07
N VAL A 78 5.01 4.12 -5.30
CA VAL A 78 4.49 5.02 -6.33
C VAL A 78 3.72 4.20 -7.33
N GLY A 79 2.39 4.25 -7.22
CA GLY A 79 1.51 3.58 -8.17
C GLY A 79 1.50 4.25 -9.54
N PRO A 80 1.13 3.54 -10.62
CA PRO A 80 0.98 4.13 -11.94
C PRO A 80 -0.24 5.04 -12.01
N VAL A 81 -0.13 6.11 -12.81
CA VAL A 81 -1.27 6.91 -13.28
C VAL A 81 -1.96 6.15 -14.40
N TRP A 82 -3.28 6.01 -14.34
CA TRP A 82 -4.04 5.33 -15.37
C TRP A 82 -4.11 6.15 -16.66
N ASN A 83 -3.59 5.60 -17.76
CA ASN A 83 -3.61 6.22 -19.09
C ASN A 83 -4.21 5.27 -20.15
N GLY A 84 -5.25 4.52 -19.77
CA GLY A 84 -5.98 3.62 -20.67
C GLY A 84 -5.44 2.19 -20.73
N GLY A 85 -4.45 1.82 -19.91
CA GLY A 85 -4.03 0.43 -19.74
C GLY A 85 -3.09 -0.10 -20.82
N SER A 86 -2.50 0.79 -21.63
CA SER A 86 -1.57 0.46 -22.72
C SER A 86 -0.12 0.81 -22.40
N TRP A 87 0.16 1.27 -21.17
CA TRP A 87 1.45 1.76 -20.70
C TRP A 87 1.97 0.94 -19.52
N ASP A 88 1.67 -0.37 -19.55
CA ASP A 88 2.19 -1.35 -18.59
C ASP A 88 1.69 -1.10 -17.14
N GLU A 89 0.58 -0.36 -16.98
CA GLU A 89 0.07 0.08 -15.68
C GLU A 89 -0.27 -1.11 -14.76
N ASP A 90 -0.82 -2.19 -15.31
CA ASP A 90 -1.10 -3.41 -14.54
C ASP A 90 0.17 -4.00 -13.93
N ARG A 91 1.26 -4.07 -14.71
CA ARG A 91 2.53 -4.62 -14.24
C ARG A 91 3.16 -3.71 -13.20
N LEU A 92 3.09 -2.40 -13.39
CA LEU A 92 3.60 -1.41 -12.45
C LEU A 92 2.83 -1.46 -11.12
N LEU A 93 1.50 -1.54 -11.16
CA LEU A 93 0.68 -1.69 -9.95
C LEU A 93 0.99 -3.01 -9.24
N ALA A 94 1.11 -4.12 -9.97
CA ALA A 94 1.53 -5.40 -9.40
C ALA A 94 2.91 -5.31 -8.73
N SER A 95 3.85 -4.57 -9.33
CA SER A 95 5.18 -4.35 -8.77
C SER A 95 5.14 -3.59 -7.44
N CYS A 96 4.26 -2.59 -7.29
CA CYS A 96 4.07 -1.88 -6.01
C CYS A 96 3.78 -2.87 -4.87
N TYR A 97 2.77 -3.73 -5.04
CA TYR A 97 2.39 -4.71 -4.01
C TYR A 97 3.54 -5.67 -3.70
N LYS A 98 4.19 -6.25 -4.71
CA LYS A 98 5.33 -7.17 -4.52
C LYS A 98 6.47 -6.55 -3.73
N LYS A 99 6.86 -5.32 -4.10
CA LYS A 99 7.98 -4.64 -3.45
C LYS A 99 7.65 -4.21 -2.02
N CYS A 100 6.43 -3.75 -1.77
CA CYS A 100 5.97 -3.48 -0.41
C CYS A 100 6.01 -4.73 0.48
N LEU A 101 5.49 -5.85 -0.01
CA LEU A 101 5.50 -7.13 0.73
C LEU A 101 6.93 -7.59 1.00
N LYS A 102 7.82 -7.51 0.00
CA LYS A 102 9.24 -7.84 0.14
C LYS A 102 9.94 -6.97 1.20
N LEU A 103 9.78 -5.64 1.14
CA LEU A 103 10.35 -4.73 2.13
C LEU A 103 9.84 -5.01 3.54
N ALA A 104 8.56 -5.38 3.68
CA ALA A 104 8.00 -5.76 4.98
C ALA A 104 8.73 -6.99 5.55
N VAL A 105 8.91 -8.04 4.74
CA VAL A 105 9.63 -9.26 5.14
C VAL A 105 11.09 -8.97 5.49
N GLU A 106 11.79 -8.19 4.66
CA GLU A 106 13.19 -7.80 4.89
C GLU A 106 13.39 -7.00 6.19
N ASN A 107 12.36 -6.29 6.64
CA ASN A 107 12.36 -5.52 7.88
C ASN A 107 11.64 -6.23 9.03
N ASN A 108 11.44 -7.55 8.94
CA ASN A 108 10.82 -8.39 9.99
C ASN A 108 9.42 -7.92 10.43
N VAL A 109 8.65 -7.32 9.52
CA VAL A 109 7.27 -6.92 9.75
C VAL A 109 6.36 -8.16 9.70
N LYS A 110 5.47 -8.29 10.69
CA LYS A 110 4.48 -9.38 10.76
C LYS A 110 3.09 -8.98 10.27
N THR A 111 2.74 -7.71 10.40
CA THR A 111 1.44 -7.16 9.99
C THR A 111 1.67 -5.96 9.07
N ILE A 112 1.11 -5.99 7.87
CA ILE A 112 1.18 -4.89 6.90
C ILE A 112 -0.22 -4.45 6.48
N ALA A 113 -0.46 -3.14 6.42
CA ALA A 113 -1.71 -2.58 5.91
C ALA A 113 -1.51 -1.84 4.58
N PHE A 114 -2.38 -2.07 3.62
CA PHE A 114 -2.38 -1.45 2.29
C PHE A 114 -3.59 -0.53 2.11
N PRO A 115 -3.41 0.69 1.58
CA PRO A 115 -4.50 1.44 1.00
C PRO A 115 -4.81 0.91 -0.40
N CYS A 116 -5.84 1.49 -1.04
CA CYS A 116 -6.16 1.20 -2.44
C CYS A 116 -5.23 2.01 -3.37
N VAL A 117 -4.06 1.43 -3.71
CA VAL A 117 -3.02 2.11 -4.50
C VAL A 117 -3.55 2.47 -5.90
N SER A 118 -3.28 3.69 -6.34
CA SER A 118 -3.69 4.28 -7.62
C SER A 118 -5.19 4.50 -7.87
N THR A 119 -6.11 4.11 -6.99
CA THR A 119 -7.56 4.25 -7.26
C THR A 119 -8.15 5.62 -6.91
N GLY A 120 -7.37 6.48 -6.25
CA GLY A 120 -7.72 7.89 -5.99
C GLY A 120 -7.35 8.81 -7.16
N VAL A 121 -6.47 9.79 -6.89
CA VAL A 121 -6.04 10.81 -7.88
C VAL A 121 -5.47 10.22 -9.17
N TYR A 122 -4.93 8.99 -9.13
CA TYR A 122 -4.36 8.30 -10.29
C TYR A 122 -5.38 7.54 -11.14
N ASN A 123 -6.67 7.56 -10.75
CA ASN A 123 -7.83 7.09 -11.52
C ASN A 123 -7.74 5.66 -12.09
N PHE A 124 -6.98 4.78 -11.42
CA PHE A 124 -6.92 3.38 -11.82
C PHE A 124 -8.29 2.70 -11.60
N PRO A 125 -8.83 1.96 -12.58
CA PRO A 125 -10.12 1.28 -12.45
C PRO A 125 -10.17 0.38 -11.21
N ILE A 126 -11.12 0.66 -10.31
CA ILE A 126 -11.18 0.08 -8.96
C ILE A 126 -11.21 -1.46 -9.00
N ASP A 127 -12.11 -2.05 -9.79
CA ASP A 127 -12.23 -3.53 -9.89
C ASP A 127 -10.93 -4.18 -10.37
N ARG A 128 -10.24 -3.53 -11.32
CA ARG A 128 -8.98 -4.01 -11.89
C ARG A 128 -7.84 -3.89 -10.87
N ALA A 129 -7.75 -2.76 -10.17
CA ALA A 129 -6.77 -2.54 -9.12
C ALA A 129 -6.95 -3.53 -7.96
N ALA A 130 -8.19 -3.74 -7.51
CA ALA A 130 -8.51 -4.70 -6.45
C ALA A 130 -8.15 -6.14 -6.84
N ALA A 131 -8.44 -6.55 -8.08
CA ALA A 131 -8.06 -7.86 -8.59
C ALA A 131 -6.53 -8.04 -8.63
N ILE A 132 -5.77 -7.03 -9.08
CA ILE A 132 -4.30 -7.05 -9.06
C ILE A 132 -3.79 -7.15 -7.62
N ALA A 133 -4.28 -6.32 -6.72
CA ALA A 133 -3.87 -6.30 -5.32
C ALA A 133 -4.06 -7.67 -4.65
N LEU A 134 -5.28 -8.24 -4.74
CA LEU A 134 -5.61 -9.54 -4.16
C LEU A 134 -4.80 -10.68 -4.78
N ARG A 135 -4.58 -10.65 -6.10
CA ARG A 135 -3.73 -11.63 -6.79
C ARG A 135 -2.30 -11.59 -6.25
N GLU A 136 -1.67 -10.41 -6.22
CA GLU A 136 -0.27 -10.32 -5.79
C GLU A 136 -0.09 -10.64 -4.31
N ILE A 137 -1.01 -10.20 -3.45
CA ILE A 137 -1.03 -10.57 -2.03
C ILE A 137 -1.19 -12.09 -1.88
N GLY A 138 -2.16 -12.69 -2.58
CA GLY A 138 -2.44 -14.12 -2.52
C GLY A 138 -1.28 -14.98 -3.03
N GLU A 139 -0.62 -14.59 -4.12
CA GLU A 139 0.57 -15.30 -4.62
C GLU A 139 1.76 -15.18 -3.66
N PHE A 140 1.96 -14.01 -3.06
CA PHE A 140 3.08 -13.80 -2.13
C PHE A 140 2.98 -14.72 -0.90
N ILE A 141 1.81 -14.78 -0.26
CA ILE A 141 1.62 -15.55 0.98
C ILE A 141 1.63 -17.07 0.78
N LYS A 142 1.54 -17.57 -0.47
CA LYS A 142 1.78 -18.99 -0.78
C LYS A 142 3.24 -19.37 -0.61
N THR A 143 4.15 -18.40 -0.76
CA THR A 143 5.60 -18.64 -0.78
C THR A 143 6.31 -18.10 0.45
N ASP A 144 5.74 -17.10 1.13
CA ASP A 144 6.29 -16.50 2.34
C ASP A 144 5.51 -16.91 3.60
N ASN A 145 6.23 -17.20 4.68
CA ASN A 145 5.66 -17.51 6.00
C ASN A 145 6.04 -16.47 7.07
N CYS A 146 6.64 -15.35 6.68
CA CYS A 146 7.06 -14.30 7.61
C CYS A 146 5.88 -13.42 8.00
N LEU A 147 5.04 -13.04 7.04
CA LEU A 147 3.83 -12.26 7.29
C LEU A 147 2.76 -13.11 7.98
N GLU A 148 2.11 -12.53 9.00
CA GLU A 148 1.02 -13.16 9.74
C GLU A 148 -0.34 -12.57 9.34
N LYS A 149 -0.37 -11.27 9.04
CA LYS A 149 -1.59 -10.55 8.68
C LYS A 149 -1.35 -9.47 7.63
N ILE A 150 -2.23 -9.41 6.64
CA ILE A 150 -2.28 -8.37 5.61
C ILE A 150 -3.65 -7.72 5.66
N ILE A 151 -3.69 -6.41 5.83
CA ILE A 151 -4.94 -5.65 5.98
C ILE A 151 -5.11 -4.77 4.75
N ILE A 152 -6.23 -4.91 4.04
CA ILE A 152 -6.65 -3.99 2.99
C ILE A 152 -7.57 -2.95 3.62
N VAL A 153 -7.16 -1.69 3.56
CA VAL A 153 -7.87 -0.56 4.16
C VAL A 153 -8.49 0.27 3.04
N CYS A 154 -9.81 0.16 2.90
CA CYS A 154 -10.58 0.98 1.99
C CYS A 154 -11.06 2.23 2.74
N PHE A 155 -10.83 3.42 2.17
CA PHE A 155 -11.34 4.65 2.77
C PHE A 155 -12.83 4.88 2.44
N ASP A 156 -13.25 4.46 1.24
CA ASP A 156 -14.61 4.63 0.72
C ASP A 156 -15.32 3.31 0.43
N GLU A 157 -16.63 3.41 0.22
CA GLU A 157 -17.51 2.26 -0.02
C GLU A 157 -17.30 1.62 -1.40
N HIS A 158 -16.85 2.38 -2.40
CA HIS A 158 -16.66 1.87 -3.76
C HIS A 158 -15.49 0.88 -3.80
N ASN A 159 -14.36 1.26 -3.21
CA ASN A 159 -13.21 0.37 -3.05
C ASN A 159 -13.60 -0.82 -2.16
N TYR A 160 -14.26 -0.58 -1.02
CA TYR A 160 -14.65 -1.66 -0.11
C TYR A 160 -15.55 -2.69 -0.80
N GLY A 161 -16.55 -2.24 -1.57
CA GLY A 161 -17.45 -3.10 -2.33
C GLY A 161 -16.73 -3.94 -3.39
N ALA A 162 -15.77 -3.36 -4.12
CA ALA A 162 -15.00 -4.08 -5.13
C ALA A 162 -14.14 -5.21 -4.51
N TYR A 163 -13.42 -4.91 -3.43
CA TYR A 163 -12.64 -5.94 -2.71
C TYR A 163 -13.55 -7.01 -2.09
N SER A 164 -14.66 -6.61 -1.45
CA SER A 164 -15.61 -7.52 -0.81
C SER A 164 -16.19 -8.52 -1.81
N LYS A 165 -16.61 -8.04 -2.99
CA LYS A 165 -17.13 -8.89 -4.07
C LYS A 165 -16.10 -9.92 -4.55
N LEU A 166 -14.84 -9.52 -4.72
CA LEU A 166 -13.77 -10.41 -5.17
C LEU A 166 -13.36 -11.44 -4.09
N MET A 167 -13.36 -11.04 -2.82
CA MET A 167 -13.03 -11.93 -1.71
C MET A 167 -14.15 -12.95 -1.42
N ALA A 168 -15.42 -12.61 -1.66
CA ALA A 168 -16.54 -13.54 -1.49
C ALA A 168 -16.67 -14.57 -2.62
N ALA A 169 -16.01 -14.34 -3.76
CA ALA A 169 -16.04 -15.22 -4.93
C ALA A 169 -14.99 -16.35 -4.90
N ASN A 170 -14.11 -16.36 -3.87
CA ASN A 170 -13.03 -17.33 -3.67
C ASN A 170 -13.20 -18.05 -2.32
#